data_AF-A0AA38ZVM1-F1
#
_entry.id   AF-A0AA38ZVM1-F1
#
_cell.length_a   1.000
_cell.length_b   1.000
_cell.length_c   1.000
_cell.angle_alpha   90.00
_cell.angle_beta   90.00
_cell.angle_gamma   90.00
#
_symmetry.space_group_name_H-M   'P 1'
#
loop_
_entity.id
_entity.type
_entity.pdbx_description
1 polymer ?
#
loop_
_entity_poly.entity_id
_entity_poly.type
_entity_poly.pdbx_seq_one_letter_code
_entity_poly.pdbx_strand_id
1 'polypeptide(L)'
;MATTTDLSDYSPSATITPFDCPVPLLRGPVPAGPSDDPSAGPFVLAFRDSRAWRSAFKACESKIIEQCEAGARIGCAVSASSKCGPPWWWALIGRSPPSLAEREECEEREMAACVAASKEKCVKFAKDKCLGPFRDARIAVNGRDLTRKKKREAVELICWASMGGRRNSIGLENLGSWVLSKCKLGETNYRGSDLPNTQNLENSLCLR
;
A
#
# COMPACT_ATOMS: atom_id res chain seq x y z
N MET A 1 -72.67 31.79 5.21
CA MET A 1 -71.91 30.57 5.58
C MET A 1 -70.68 30.53 4.71
N ALA A 2 -69.50 30.83 5.25
CA ALA A 2 -68.25 30.84 4.50
C ALA A 2 -67.64 29.43 4.57
N THR A 3 -67.48 28.79 3.41
CA THR A 3 -66.74 27.54 3.26
C THR A 3 -65.26 27.85 3.26
N THR A 4 -64.58 27.58 4.36
CA THR A 4 -63.11 27.60 4.44
C THR A 4 -62.58 26.34 3.74
N THR A 5 -62.21 26.46 2.48
CA THR A 5 -61.42 25.45 1.78
C THR A 5 -60.00 25.48 2.32
N ASP A 6 -59.64 24.46 3.09
CA ASP A 6 -58.26 24.16 3.51
C ASP A 6 -57.43 23.87 2.24
N LEU A 7 -56.60 24.85 1.85
CA LEU A 7 -55.66 24.81 0.72
C LEU A 7 -54.34 24.17 1.16
N SER A 8 -54.40 23.01 1.81
CA SER A 8 -53.18 22.27 2.12
C SER A 8 -52.54 21.77 0.83
N ASP A 9 -51.34 22.26 0.53
CA ASP A 9 -50.58 21.90 -0.66
C ASP A 9 -50.01 20.48 -0.50
N TYR A 10 -50.71 19.48 -1.03
CA TYR A 10 -50.30 18.07 -1.03
C TYR A 10 -49.41 17.72 -2.24
N SER A 11 -48.71 18.69 -2.82
CA SER A 11 -47.78 18.42 -3.92
C SER A 11 -46.67 17.44 -3.50
N PRO A 12 -46.25 16.50 -4.35
CA PRO A 12 -45.12 15.60 -4.07
C PRO A 12 -43.85 16.35 -3.66
N SER A 13 -43.63 17.55 -4.21
CA SER A 13 -42.51 18.42 -3.83
C SER A 13 -42.59 18.94 -2.39
N ALA A 14 -43.78 18.96 -1.76
CA ALA A 14 -43.96 19.31 -0.35
C ALA A 14 -43.70 18.14 0.61
N THR A 15 -43.64 16.89 0.11
CA THR A 15 -43.39 15.68 0.92
C THR A 15 -41.97 15.11 0.73
N ILE A 16 -41.20 15.64 -0.22
CA ILE A 16 -39.80 15.20 -0.43
C ILE A 16 -38.90 15.94 0.56
N THR A 17 -38.42 15.22 1.57
CA THR A 17 -37.28 15.66 2.37
C THR A 17 -36.00 15.28 1.62
N PRO A 18 -35.27 16.24 0.99
CA PRO A 18 -33.99 15.92 0.38
C PRO A 18 -33.03 15.48 1.49
N PHE A 19 -32.46 14.29 1.35
CA PHE A 19 -31.30 13.93 2.17
C PHE A 19 -30.13 14.82 1.73
N ASP A 20 -29.41 15.37 2.70
CA ASP A 20 -28.16 16.07 2.41
C ASP A 20 -27.25 15.13 1.63
N CYS A 21 -26.69 15.63 0.52
CA CYS A 21 -25.71 14.86 -0.24
C CYS A 21 -24.58 14.42 0.70
N PRO A 22 -24.16 13.15 0.64
CA PRO A 22 -23.10 12.66 1.52
C PRO A 22 -21.88 13.56 1.36
N VAL A 23 -21.32 14.01 2.48
CA VAL A 23 -20.11 14.83 2.51
C VAL A 23 -19.03 14.08 1.72
N PRO A 24 -18.50 14.65 0.63
CA PRO A 24 -17.50 13.97 -0.18
C PRO A 24 -16.30 13.63 0.71
N LEU A 25 -15.73 12.44 0.49
CA LEU A 25 -14.55 12.00 1.23
C LEU A 25 -13.48 13.08 1.17
N LEU A 26 -12.96 13.48 2.34
CA LEU A 26 -11.96 14.55 2.46
C LEU A 26 -10.69 14.28 1.64
N ARG A 27 -10.47 13.03 1.21
CA ARG A 27 -9.47 12.64 0.22
C ARG A 27 -10.05 11.55 -0.68
N GLY A 28 -10.14 11.84 -1.97
CA GLY A 28 -10.38 10.81 -2.99
C GLY A 28 -9.13 9.95 -3.21
N PRO A 29 -9.27 8.75 -3.80
CA PRO A 29 -8.13 7.98 -4.24
C PRO A 29 -7.31 8.77 -5.28
N VAL A 30 -5.98 8.66 -5.21
CA VAL A 30 -5.09 9.38 -6.13
C VAL A 30 -5.05 8.64 -7.47
N PRO A 31 -5.42 9.29 -8.59
CA PRO A 31 -5.45 8.63 -9.89
C PRO A 31 -4.03 8.26 -10.34
N ALA A 32 -3.91 7.11 -10.99
CA ALA A 32 -2.71 6.73 -11.71
C ALA A 32 -2.46 7.70 -12.87
N GLY A 33 -1.19 8.06 -13.08
CA GLY A 33 -0.75 8.90 -14.19
C GLY A 33 -0.32 8.09 -15.41
N PRO A 34 -0.03 8.75 -16.54
CA PRO A 34 0.36 8.08 -17.79
C PRO A 34 1.66 7.27 -17.73
N SER A 35 2.48 7.48 -16.70
CA SER A 35 3.73 6.75 -16.47
C SER A 35 3.58 5.55 -15.55
N ASP A 36 2.39 5.34 -14.97
CA ASP A 36 2.11 4.19 -14.13
C ASP A 36 1.70 2.98 -14.97
N ASP A 37 1.91 1.79 -14.40
CA ASP A 37 1.49 0.54 -15.02
C ASP A 37 -0.05 0.48 -15.09
N PRO A 38 -0.65 0.44 -16.30
CA PRO A 38 -2.10 0.39 -16.45
C PRO A 38 -2.72 -0.90 -15.88
N SER A 39 -1.94 -1.98 -15.72
CA SER A 39 -2.43 -3.24 -15.14
C SER A 39 -2.62 -3.18 -13.62
N ALA A 40 -1.98 -2.21 -12.93
CA ALA A 40 -2.11 -2.01 -11.49
C ALA A 40 -3.44 -1.34 -11.09
N GLY A 41 -4.21 -0.86 -12.08
CA GLY A 41 -5.51 -0.23 -11.89
C GLY A 41 -5.47 1.30 -11.91
N PRO A 42 -6.64 1.94 -11.74
CA PRO A 42 -6.79 3.38 -11.97
C PRO A 42 -6.25 4.27 -10.84
N PHE A 43 -5.80 3.69 -9.72
CA PHE A 43 -5.42 4.43 -8.53
C PHE A 43 -4.08 3.95 -7.95
N VAL A 44 -3.34 4.88 -7.36
CA VAL A 44 -2.06 4.62 -6.68
C VAL A 44 -2.16 4.94 -5.19
N LEU A 45 -1.36 4.24 -4.39
CA LEU A 45 -1.22 4.57 -2.97
C LEU A 45 -0.62 5.97 -2.82
N ALA A 46 -1.06 6.72 -1.81
CA ALA A 46 -0.55 8.06 -1.54
C ALA A 46 -0.34 8.29 -0.05
N PHE A 47 0.77 8.93 0.28
CA PHE A 47 1.22 9.18 1.65
C PHE A 47 1.56 10.65 1.83
N ARG A 48 1.23 11.18 3.01
CA ARG A 48 1.47 12.58 3.38
C ARG A 48 2.96 12.94 3.51
N ASP A 49 3.81 11.95 3.84
CA ASP A 49 5.24 12.10 4.07
C ASP A 49 5.94 10.73 4.07
N SER A 50 7.28 10.74 4.08
CA SER A 50 8.10 9.52 4.04
C SER A 50 7.97 8.65 5.29
N ARG A 51 7.63 9.22 6.45
CA ARG A 51 7.45 8.47 7.70
C ARG A 51 6.16 7.65 7.63
N ALA A 52 5.08 8.26 7.15
CA ALA A 52 3.81 7.59 6.91
C ALA A 52 3.98 6.43 5.92
N TRP A 53 4.72 6.64 4.83
CA TRP A 53 5.04 5.58 3.87
C TRP A 53 5.82 4.42 4.51
N ARG A 54 6.92 4.69 5.22
CA ARG A 54 7.73 3.64 5.87
C ARG A 54 6.95 2.85 6.91
N SER A 55 6.16 3.54 7.72
CA SER A 55 5.31 2.92 8.74
C SER A 55 4.28 1.99 8.11
N ALA A 56 3.60 2.46 7.05
CA ALA A 56 2.61 1.66 6.34
C ALA A 56 3.24 0.47 5.62
N PHE A 57 4.41 0.63 5.01
CA PHE A 57 5.16 -0.46 4.37
C PHE A 57 5.49 -1.56 5.38
N LYS A 58 6.10 -1.19 6.52
CA LYS A 58 6.45 -2.13 7.58
C LYS A 58 5.21 -2.80 8.19
N ALA A 59 4.13 -2.05 8.39
CA ALA A 59 2.87 -2.61 8.89
C ALA A 59 2.27 -3.62 7.91
N CYS A 60 2.31 -3.34 6.61
CA CYS A 60 1.83 -4.24 5.57
C CYS A 60 2.68 -5.52 5.51
N GLU A 61 4.01 -5.40 5.51
CA GLU A 61 4.92 -6.57 5.56
C GLU A 61 4.63 -7.44 6.78
N SER A 62 4.60 -6.84 7.97
CA SER A 62 4.30 -7.58 9.21
C SER A 62 2.95 -8.28 9.15
N LYS A 63 1.92 -7.63 8.60
CA LYS A 63 0.58 -8.21 8.55
C LYS A 63 0.49 -9.38 7.59
N ILE A 64 1.15 -9.29 6.43
CA ILE A 64 1.20 -10.39 5.47
C ILE A 64 2.01 -11.56 6.04
N ILE A 65 3.12 -11.31 6.74
CA ILE A 65 3.89 -12.35 7.43
C ILE A 65 3.01 -13.06 8.46
N GLU A 66 2.33 -12.32 9.33
CA GLU A 66 1.45 -12.88 10.36
C GLU A 66 0.36 -13.78 9.75
N GLN A 67 -0.32 -13.31 8.72
CA GLN A 67 -1.38 -14.08 8.04
C GLN A 67 -0.81 -15.30 7.31
N CYS A 68 0.34 -15.16 6.66
CA CYS A 68 1.01 -16.27 5.98
C CYS A 68 1.44 -17.35 6.98
N GLU A 69 2.04 -16.97 8.11
CA GLU A 69 2.44 -17.92 9.15
C GLU A 69 1.23 -18.61 9.79
N ALA A 70 0.13 -17.89 10.02
CA ALA A 70 -1.12 -18.49 10.49
C ALA A 70 -1.67 -19.51 9.49
N GLY A 71 -1.71 -19.18 8.20
CA GLY A 71 -2.11 -20.10 7.13
C GLY A 71 -1.17 -21.30 7.00
N ALA A 72 0.14 -21.07 7.14
CA ALA A 72 1.16 -22.11 7.09
C ALA A 72 1.01 -23.10 8.26
N ARG A 73 0.65 -22.65 9.47
CA ARG A 73 0.39 -23.57 10.60
C ARG A 73 -0.73 -24.56 10.27
N ILE A 74 -1.83 -24.08 9.70
CA ILE A 74 -2.96 -24.93 9.29
C ILE A 74 -2.53 -25.87 8.16
N GLY A 75 -1.89 -25.33 7.11
CA GLY A 75 -1.44 -26.14 5.98
C GLY A 75 -0.40 -27.21 6.37
N CYS A 76 0.52 -26.87 7.27
CA CYS A 76 1.51 -27.80 7.80
C CYS A 76 0.89 -28.89 8.67
N ALA A 77 -0.12 -28.56 9.48
CA ALA A 77 -0.85 -29.57 10.26
C ALA A 77 -1.56 -30.58 9.34
N VAL A 78 -2.25 -30.11 8.29
CA VAL A 78 -2.88 -30.97 7.28
C VAL A 78 -1.84 -31.83 6.55
N SER A 79 -0.72 -31.22 6.14
CA SER A 79 0.36 -31.93 5.45
C SER A 79 1.01 -33.00 6.35
N ALA A 80 1.30 -32.66 7.61
CA ALA A 80 1.82 -33.60 8.60
C ALA A 80 0.87 -34.78 8.79
N SER A 81 -0.43 -34.52 8.98
CA SER A 81 -1.42 -35.59 9.13
C SER A 81 -1.53 -36.49 7.90
N SER A 82 -1.45 -35.91 6.69
CA SER A 82 -1.45 -36.68 5.44
C SER A 82 -0.19 -37.53 5.24
N LYS A 83 0.96 -37.09 5.76
CA LYS A 83 2.23 -37.82 5.66
C LYS A 83 2.36 -38.93 6.69
N CYS A 84 1.89 -38.67 7.91
CA CYS A 84 2.00 -39.59 9.05
C CYS A 84 0.82 -40.57 9.15
N GLY A 85 -0.27 -40.31 8.41
CA GLY A 85 -1.41 -41.22 8.33
C GLY A 85 -1.11 -42.49 7.55
N PRO A 86 -1.69 -43.64 7.94
CA PRO A 86 -1.59 -44.86 7.16
C PRO A 86 -2.29 -44.69 5.80
N PRO A 87 -1.75 -45.24 4.70
CA PRO A 87 -2.45 -45.28 3.43
C PRO A 87 -3.80 -46.00 3.56
N TRP A 88 -4.84 -45.49 2.89
CA TRP A 88 -6.19 -46.06 2.94
C TRP A 88 -6.24 -47.55 2.55
N TRP A 89 -5.33 -48.00 1.68
CA TRP A 89 -5.27 -49.39 1.22
C TRP A 89 -4.71 -50.37 2.27
N TRP A 90 -4.09 -49.90 3.36
CA TRP A 90 -3.65 -50.78 4.46
C TRP A 90 -4.83 -51.49 5.14
N ALA A 91 -5.97 -50.82 5.22
CA ALA A 91 -7.20 -51.43 5.74
C ALA A 91 -7.69 -52.60 4.85
N LEU A 92 -7.38 -52.58 3.55
CA LEU A 92 -7.80 -53.63 2.61
C LEU A 92 -6.95 -54.91 2.72
N ILE A 93 -5.68 -54.77 3.09
CA ILE A 93 -4.77 -55.92 3.25
C ILE A 93 -4.65 -56.39 4.71
N GLY A 94 -5.55 -55.94 5.59
CA GLY A 94 -5.58 -56.33 7.00
C GLY A 94 -4.35 -55.87 7.80
N ARG A 95 -3.64 -54.84 7.34
CA ARG A 95 -2.47 -54.30 8.06
C ARG A 95 -2.95 -53.30 9.11
N SER A 96 -2.55 -53.52 10.36
CA SER A 96 -2.87 -52.59 11.44
C SER A 96 -2.17 -51.24 11.26
N PRO A 97 -2.85 -50.13 11.53
CA PRO A 97 -2.23 -48.81 11.54
C PRO A 97 -1.18 -48.70 12.66
N PRO A 98 -0.24 -47.75 12.55
CA PRO A 98 0.66 -47.44 13.66
C PRO A 98 -0.15 -46.96 14.87
N SER A 99 0.46 -47.02 16.05
CA SER A 99 -0.17 -46.52 17.27
C SER A 99 -0.44 -45.02 17.17
N LEU A 100 -1.43 -44.53 17.94
CA LEU A 100 -1.72 -43.10 17.99
C LEU A 100 -0.53 -42.28 18.50
N ALA A 101 0.25 -42.83 19.43
CA ALA A 101 1.45 -42.19 19.97
C ALA A 101 2.54 -42.02 18.90
N GLU A 102 2.85 -43.07 18.13
CA GLU A 102 3.82 -42.99 17.03
C GLU A 102 3.38 -41.99 15.94
N ARG A 103 2.06 -41.91 15.70
CA ARG A 103 1.49 -40.95 14.76
C ARG A 103 1.64 -39.51 15.26
N GLU A 104 1.35 -39.26 16.52
CA GLU A 104 1.50 -37.94 17.15
C GLU A 104 2.95 -37.46 17.08
N GLU A 105 3.92 -38.31 17.44
CA GLU A 105 5.35 -37.98 17.34
C GLU A 105 5.80 -37.69 15.89
N CYS A 106 5.21 -38.38 14.91
CA CYS A 106 5.43 -38.09 13.49
C CYS A 106 4.85 -36.72 13.12
N GLU A 107 3.59 -36.47 13.48
CA GLU A 107 2.88 -35.24 13.13
C GLU A 107 3.54 -34.01 13.75
N GLU A 108 3.99 -34.08 15.01
CA GLU A 108 4.73 -32.99 15.66
C GLU A 108 6.03 -32.65 14.93
N ARG A 109 6.82 -33.67 14.57
CA ARG A 109 8.10 -33.50 13.87
C ARG A 109 7.90 -32.90 12.47
N GLU A 110 6.97 -33.45 11.71
CA GLU A 110 6.66 -32.98 10.35
C GLU A 110 6.08 -31.57 10.37
N MET A 111 5.19 -31.26 11.32
CA MET A 111 4.62 -29.93 11.50
C MET A 111 5.69 -28.92 11.88
N ALA A 112 6.56 -29.22 12.85
CA ALA A 112 7.61 -28.32 13.30
C ALA A 112 8.58 -27.98 12.14
N ALA A 113 9.02 -28.99 11.39
CA ALA A 113 9.89 -28.81 10.23
C ALA A 113 9.21 -27.96 9.13
N CYS A 114 7.94 -28.24 8.82
CA CYS A 114 7.18 -27.51 7.83
C CYS A 114 6.95 -26.04 8.22
N VAL A 115 6.58 -25.76 9.48
CA VAL A 115 6.36 -24.40 9.98
C VAL A 115 7.67 -23.60 9.96
N ALA A 116 8.78 -24.21 10.40
CA ALA A 116 10.09 -23.56 10.36
C ALA A 116 10.49 -23.18 8.93
N ALA A 117 10.34 -24.10 7.96
CA ALA A 117 10.64 -23.84 6.56
C ALA A 117 9.69 -22.81 5.90
N SER A 118 8.48 -22.65 6.45
CA SER A 118 7.49 -21.71 5.91
C SER A 118 7.75 -20.25 6.30
N LYS A 119 8.43 -19.99 7.42
CA LYS A 119 8.73 -18.62 7.90
C LYS A 119 9.48 -17.80 6.85
N GLU A 120 10.57 -18.35 6.29
CA GLU A 120 11.35 -17.65 5.26
C GLU A 120 10.52 -17.39 3.99
N LYS A 121 9.70 -18.36 3.59
CA LYS A 121 8.78 -18.22 2.44
C LYS A 121 7.76 -17.12 2.69
N CYS A 122 7.23 -16.99 3.91
CA CYS A 122 6.32 -15.93 4.29
C CYS A 122 6.97 -14.55 4.25
N VAL A 123 8.23 -14.41 4.72
CA VAL A 123 8.98 -13.16 4.63
C VAL A 123 9.20 -12.76 3.16
N LYS A 124 9.61 -13.71 2.31
CA LYS A 124 9.80 -13.46 0.88
C LYS A 124 8.48 -13.08 0.20
N PHE A 125 7.41 -13.82 0.49
CA PHE A 125 6.07 -13.53 -0.03
C PHE A 125 5.59 -12.13 0.35
N ALA A 126 5.79 -11.73 1.62
CA ALA A 126 5.42 -10.40 2.08
C ALA A 126 6.18 -9.30 1.33
N LYS A 127 7.50 -9.44 1.17
CA LYS A 127 8.31 -8.50 0.38
C LYS A 127 7.80 -8.39 -1.05
N ASP A 128 7.61 -9.52 -1.73
CA ASP A 128 7.16 -9.56 -3.12
C ASP A 128 5.78 -8.90 -3.30
N LYS A 129 4.88 -9.05 -2.33
CA LYS A 129 3.54 -8.43 -2.35
C LYS A 129 3.54 -6.95 -1.98
N CYS A 130 4.39 -6.53 -1.04
CA CYS A 130 4.48 -5.13 -0.61
C CYS A 130 5.22 -4.26 -1.63
N LEU A 131 6.25 -4.79 -2.28
CA LEU A 131 7.17 -4.01 -3.11
C LEU A 131 6.47 -3.25 -4.23
N GLY A 132 5.65 -3.91 -5.04
CA GLY A 132 4.99 -3.27 -6.20
C GLY A 132 4.14 -2.04 -5.81
N PRO A 133 3.10 -2.21 -4.98
CA PRO A 133 2.21 -1.10 -4.61
C PRO A 133 2.92 0.05 -3.89
N PHE A 134 3.90 -0.25 -3.02
CA PHE A 134 4.60 0.78 -2.25
C PHE A 134 5.74 1.46 -3.01
N ARG A 135 6.37 0.77 -3.96
CA ARG A 135 7.37 1.37 -4.86
C ARG A 135 6.75 2.49 -5.68
N ASP A 136 5.55 2.26 -6.20
CA ASP A 136 4.85 3.20 -7.07
C ASP A 136 3.95 4.19 -6.30
N ALA A 137 3.94 4.11 -4.96
CA ALA A 137 3.19 5.03 -4.11
C ALA A 137 3.69 6.47 -4.22
N ARG A 138 2.76 7.43 -4.17
CA ARG A 138 3.04 8.87 -4.17
C ARG A 138 3.30 9.37 -2.76
N ILE A 139 4.42 10.05 -2.56
CA ILE A 139 4.76 10.65 -1.28
C ILE A 139 4.82 12.17 -1.46
N ALA A 140 3.99 12.89 -0.72
CA ALA A 140 3.98 14.35 -0.79
C ALA A 140 5.29 14.94 -0.24
N VAL A 141 5.82 15.94 -0.92
CA VAL A 141 6.94 16.77 -0.44
C VAL A 141 6.34 17.89 0.40
N ASN A 142 6.48 17.78 1.72
CA ASN A 142 6.15 18.90 2.59
C ASN A 142 7.15 20.04 2.38
N GLY A 143 6.67 21.18 1.87
CA GLY A 143 7.48 22.39 1.66
C GLY A 143 8.09 23.00 2.94
N ARG A 144 7.91 22.38 4.10
CA ARG A 144 8.51 22.74 5.39
C ARG A 144 9.87 22.05 5.62
N ASP A 145 10.14 20.92 4.96
CA ASP A 145 11.41 20.15 5.09
C ASP A 145 12.50 20.64 4.14
N LEU A 146 12.14 21.38 3.10
CA LEU A 146 13.10 22.07 2.25
C LEU A 146 13.32 23.45 2.84
N THR A 147 14.52 23.70 3.39
CA THR A 147 14.95 25.08 3.68
C THR A 147 14.67 25.93 2.45
N ARG A 148 14.17 27.16 2.65
CA ARG A 148 13.72 28.06 1.57
C ARG A 148 14.70 28.16 0.39
N LYS A 149 16.01 27.99 0.68
CA LYS A 149 17.12 27.92 -0.28
C LYS A 149 17.14 26.62 -1.10
N LYS A 150 17.10 25.45 -0.46
CA LYS A 150 16.99 24.14 -1.13
C LYS A 150 15.71 24.01 -1.96
N LYS A 151 14.62 24.65 -1.53
CA LYS A 151 13.36 24.66 -2.29
C LYS A 151 13.49 25.40 -3.63
N ARG A 152 14.16 26.55 -3.66
CA ARG A 152 14.42 27.28 -4.91
C ARG A 152 15.31 26.48 -5.84
N GLU A 153 16.42 25.96 -5.32
CA GLU A 153 17.40 25.20 -6.11
C GLU A 153 16.79 23.88 -6.65
N ALA A 154 16.01 23.15 -5.85
CA ALA A 154 15.37 21.91 -6.29
C ALA A 154 14.27 22.17 -7.34
N VAL A 155 13.44 23.20 -7.15
CA VAL A 155 12.41 23.59 -8.14
C VAL A 155 13.06 24.05 -9.44
N GLU A 156 14.16 24.80 -9.36
CA GLU A 156 14.93 25.25 -10.50
C GLU A 156 15.55 24.07 -11.25
N LEU A 157 16.20 23.13 -10.56
CA LEU A 157 16.77 21.92 -11.16
C LEU A 157 15.71 21.01 -11.80
N ILE A 158 14.53 20.87 -11.19
CA ILE A 158 13.44 20.06 -11.73
C ILE A 158 12.81 20.73 -12.97
N CYS A 159 12.67 22.06 -12.97
CA CYS A 159 12.23 22.82 -14.14
C CYS A 159 13.22 22.72 -15.30
N TRP A 160 14.51 22.80 -15.01
CA TRP A 160 15.57 22.61 -16.01
C TRP A 160 15.59 21.19 -16.57
N ALA A 161 15.33 20.17 -15.75
CA ALA A 161 15.24 18.79 -16.22
C ALA A 161 14.00 18.52 -17.09
N SER A 162 12.87 19.18 -16.80
CA SER A 162 11.65 19.10 -17.64
C SER A 162 11.75 19.88 -18.96
N MET A 163 12.56 20.95 -19.00
CA MET A 163 12.81 21.72 -20.22
C MET A 163 14.05 21.17 -20.93
N GLY A 164 13.90 20.06 -21.65
CA GLY A 164 14.95 19.53 -22.52
C GLY A 164 15.62 20.62 -23.35
N GLY A 165 16.89 20.91 -22.99
CA GLY A 165 17.86 21.84 -23.58
C GLY A 165 17.43 22.69 -24.78
N ARG A 166 16.58 23.71 -24.58
CA ARG A 166 16.41 24.78 -25.58
C ARG A 166 17.04 26.06 -25.08
N ARG A 167 18.33 26.21 -25.40
CA ARG A 167 19.04 27.50 -25.36
C ARG A 167 18.39 28.42 -26.37
N ASN A 168 17.73 29.47 -25.90
CA ASN A 168 17.70 30.76 -26.58
C ASN A 168 17.58 31.87 -25.52
N SER A 169 18.44 32.86 -25.69
CA SER A 169 18.69 34.01 -24.82
C SER A 169 17.45 34.88 -24.63
N ILE A 170 16.76 34.74 -23.49
CA ILE A 170 15.74 35.70 -23.05
C ILE A 170 16.01 36.01 -21.57
N GLY A 171 16.04 37.31 -21.27
CA GLY A 171 16.55 37.90 -20.03
C GLY A 171 16.05 37.26 -18.74
N LEU A 172 17.00 37.10 -17.82
CA LEU A 172 16.90 36.41 -16.52
C LEU A 172 15.83 37.03 -15.59
N GLU A 173 15.45 38.29 -15.81
CA GLU A 173 14.52 39.05 -14.97
C GLU A 173 13.04 38.60 -15.14
N ASN A 174 12.64 38.22 -16.36
CA ASN A 174 11.22 37.94 -16.69
C ASN A 174 10.86 36.45 -16.61
N LEU A 175 11.86 35.57 -16.47
CA LEU A 175 11.68 34.12 -16.37
C LEU A 175 11.09 33.72 -15.01
N GLY A 176 11.41 34.44 -13.93
CA GLY A 176 10.95 34.11 -12.58
C GLY A 176 9.43 34.15 -12.44
N SER A 177 8.77 35.17 -13.01
CA SER A 177 7.31 35.34 -12.91
C SER A 177 6.53 34.35 -13.78
N TRP A 178 7.04 34.03 -14.98
CA TRP A 178 6.39 33.09 -15.90
C TRP A 178 6.63 31.63 -15.52
N VAL A 179 7.82 31.29 -15.01
CA VAL A 179 8.13 29.95 -14.49
C VAL A 179 7.32 29.66 -13.22
N LEU A 180 7.16 30.63 -12.33
CA LEU A 180 6.27 30.49 -11.16
C LEU A 180 4.79 30.38 -11.55
N SER A 181 4.34 31.04 -12.62
CA SER A 181 2.95 30.97 -13.08
C SER A 181 2.60 29.65 -13.79
N LYS A 182 3.54 29.06 -14.54
CA LYS A 182 3.31 27.76 -15.21
C LYS A 182 3.56 26.56 -14.29
N CYS A 183 4.45 26.68 -13.32
CA CYS A 183 4.51 25.77 -12.19
C CYS A 183 3.41 26.14 -11.20
N LYS A 184 2.14 25.85 -11.55
CA LYS A 184 1.11 25.67 -10.53
C LYS A 184 1.74 24.84 -9.43
N LEU A 185 1.87 25.42 -8.24
CA LEU A 185 2.48 24.81 -7.06
C LEU A 185 1.53 23.72 -6.54
N GLY A 186 1.20 22.75 -7.39
CA GLY A 186 0.62 21.48 -6.99
C GLY A 186 1.62 20.81 -6.08
N GLU A 187 1.10 20.09 -5.08
CA GLU A 187 1.91 19.29 -4.17
C GLU A 187 2.89 18.44 -4.99
N THR A 188 4.18 18.83 -4.97
CA THR A 188 5.23 18.04 -5.60
C THR A 188 5.28 16.70 -4.86
N ASN A 189 5.19 15.60 -5.59
CA ASN A 189 5.29 14.26 -5.03
C ASN A 189 6.48 13.52 -5.67
N TYR A 190 6.99 12.50 -4.98
CA TYR A 190 7.98 11.56 -5.48
C TYR A 190 7.49 10.13 -5.26
N ARG A 191 8.11 9.16 -5.93
CA ARG A 191 7.74 7.75 -5.80
C ARG A 191 8.41 7.12 -4.58
N GLY A 192 7.80 6.07 -4.03
CA GLY A 192 8.43 5.25 -2.99
C GLY A 192 9.77 4.68 -3.42
N SER A 193 9.97 4.38 -4.72
CA SER A 193 11.25 3.98 -5.30
C SER A 193 12.38 4.99 -5.10
N ASP A 194 12.04 6.26 -4.96
CA ASP A 194 13.01 7.36 -4.92
C ASP A 194 13.52 7.58 -3.49
N LEU A 195 12.94 6.89 -2.49
CA LEU A 195 13.49 6.87 -1.14
C LEU A 195 14.78 6.04 -1.12
N PRO A 196 15.89 6.57 -0.57
CA PRO A 196 17.07 5.76 -0.33
C PRO A 196 16.69 4.59 0.58
N ASN A 197 17.18 3.40 0.22
CA ASN A 197 16.93 2.17 0.97
C ASN A 197 17.54 2.30 2.38
N THR A 198 16.73 2.70 3.36
CA THR A 198 17.20 3.08 4.71
C THR A 198 17.69 1.89 5.55
N GLN A 199 17.64 0.65 5.02
CA GLN A 199 18.26 -0.50 5.68
C GLN A 199 19.77 -0.30 5.93
N ASN A 200 20.45 0.54 5.15
CA ASN A 200 21.86 0.90 5.37
C ASN A 200 22.08 2.14 6.26
N LEU A 201 21.04 2.92 6.57
CA LEU A 201 21.16 4.19 7.32
C LEU A 201 20.86 4.03 8.82
N GLU A 202 20.09 2.99 9.20
CA GLU A 202 19.87 2.66 10.61
C GLU A 202 21.16 2.13 11.28
N ASN A 203 22.07 1.49 10.52
CA ASN A 203 23.36 1.05 11.05
C ASN A 203 24.39 2.18 11.23
N SER A 204 24.22 3.34 10.58
CA SER A 204 25.13 4.48 10.72
C SER A 204 24.73 5.49 11.80
N LEU A 205 23.52 5.37 12.36
CA LEU A 205 22.98 6.30 13.36
C LEU A 205 23.02 5.75 14.79
N CYS A 206 23.49 4.51 15.00
CA CYS A 206 23.79 3.93 16.32
C CYS A 206 25.29 3.96 16.69
N LEU A 207 26.14 4.61 15.88
CA LEU A 207 27.54 4.90 16.21
C LEU A 207 27.79 6.40 16.14
N ARG A 208 27.20 7.13 17.10
CA ARG A 208 27.72 8.40 17.62
C ARG A 208 27.05 8.74 18.94
#